data_AF-A0A524ECP2-F1
#
_entry.id   AF-A0A524ECP2-F1
#
_cell.length_a   1.000
_cell.length_b   1.000
_cell.length_c   1.000
_cell.angle_alpha   90.00
_cell.angle_beta   90.00
_cell.angle_gamma   90.00
#
_symmetry.space_group_name_H-M   'P 1'
#
loop_
_entity.id
_entity.type
_entity.pdbx_description
1 polymer ?
#
loop_
_entity_poly.entity_id
_entity_poly.type
_entity_poly.pdbx_seq_one_letter_code
_entity_poly.pdbx_strand_id
1 'polypeptide(L)'
;MGQGIGTIVGLVTTFAVVFIILSFGIFIPEDVIDPSIVADFMNRPDLELKLAVVGTILYPPHLGVQLSFGAQGGTVLMALAWGVGGLLAGLLSRDIVGGIFAAVFAVVIGAFLTWLLVFFIGTADISQILGAPSLLLLQFVLEGMLYPSIAAIIGGLLGGAITRKR
;
A
#
# COMPACT_ATOMS: atom_id res chain seq x y z
N MET A 1 -5.46 -15.94 16.73
CA MET A 1 -6.40 -15.73 15.60
C MET A 1 -6.57 -14.26 15.21
N GLY A 2 -6.57 -13.30 16.15
CA GLY A 2 -6.75 -11.87 15.83
C GLY A 2 -5.67 -11.25 14.92
N GLN A 3 -4.40 -11.65 15.07
CA GLN A 3 -3.30 -11.11 14.27
C GLN A 3 -3.46 -11.38 12.77
N GLY A 4 -3.76 -12.62 12.35
CA GLY A 4 -3.89 -12.96 10.92
C GLY A 4 -5.07 -12.24 10.26
N ILE A 5 -6.20 -12.14 10.96
CA ILE A 5 -7.35 -11.37 10.49
C ILE A 5 -7.00 -9.88 10.41
N GLY A 6 -6.33 -9.33 11.43
CA GLY A 6 -5.87 -7.96 11.44
C GLY A 6 -4.95 -7.63 10.27
N THR A 7 -4.02 -8.53 9.93
CA THR A 7 -3.14 -8.40 8.77
C THR A 7 -3.93 -8.29 7.46
N ILE A 8 -4.88 -9.21 7.22
CA ILE A 8 -5.67 -9.21 5.99
C ILE A 8 -6.55 -7.95 5.92
N VAL A 9 -7.25 -7.62 7.01
CA VAL A 9 -8.13 -6.44 7.05
C VAL A 9 -7.32 -5.15 6.90
N GLY A 10 -6.16 -5.05 7.55
CA GLY A 10 -5.27 -3.90 7.42
C GLY A 10 -4.84 -3.69 5.97
N LEU A 11 -4.38 -4.76 5.30
CA LEU A 11 -4.01 -4.72 3.88
C LEU A 11 -5.19 -4.28 2.99
N VAL A 12 -6.35 -4.94 3.11
CA VAL A 12 -7.54 -4.63 2.30
C VAL A 12 -7.99 -3.19 2.53
N THR A 13 -7.93 -2.72 3.77
CA THR A 13 -8.33 -1.35 4.12
C THR A 13 -7.37 -0.33 3.53
N THR A 14 -6.06 -0.52 3.68
CA THR A 14 -5.06 0.36 3.07
C THR A 14 -5.34 0.49 1.57
N PHE A 15 -5.52 -0.64 0.89
CA PHE A 15 -5.81 -0.66 -0.54
C PHE A 15 -7.12 0.08 -0.89
N ALA A 16 -8.20 -0.23 -0.17
CA ALA A 16 -9.51 0.38 -0.39
C ALA A 16 -9.49 1.90 -0.17
N VAL A 17 -8.78 2.38 0.85
CA VAL A 17 -8.64 3.81 1.14
C VAL A 17 -8.00 4.53 -0.04
N VAL A 18 -6.87 4.06 -0.55
CA VAL A 18 -6.21 4.69 -1.71
C VAL A 18 -7.11 4.63 -2.94
N PHE A 19 -7.70 3.46 -3.22
CA PHE A 19 -8.55 3.28 -4.40
C PHE A 19 -9.77 4.22 -4.39
N ILE A 20 -10.46 4.34 -3.25
CA ILE A 20 -11.62 5.22 -3.10
C ILE A 20 -11.18 6.67 -3.22
N ILE A 21 -10.11 7.07 -2.53
CA ILE A 21 -9.62 8.45 -2.57
C ILE A 21 -9.26 8.87 -4.00
N LEU A 22 -8.59 8.03 -4.78
CA LEU A 22 -8.27 8.34 -6.18
C LEU A 22 -9.50 8.35 -7.08
N SER A 23 -10.45 7.43 -6.85
CA SER A 23 -11.71 7.37 -7.61
C SER A 23 -12.58 8.62 -7.44
N PHE A 24 -12.51 9.25 -6.26
CA PHE A 24 -13.22 10.49 -5.95
C PHE A 24 -12.29 11.71 -5.89
N GLY A 25 -11.04 11.58 -6.32
CA GLY A 25 -10.00 12.59 -6.13
C GLY A 25 -10.32 13.92 -6.78
N ILE A 26 -11.15 13.92 -7.84
CA ILE A 26 -11.63 15.13 -8.52
C ILE A 26 -12.45 16.07 -7.64
N PHE A 27 -12.98 15.56 -6.51
CA PHE A 27 -13.76 16.34 -5.54
C PHE A 27 -12.94 16.74 -4.31
N ILE A 28 -11.67 16.33 -4.24
CA ILE A 28 -10.77 16.61 -3.11
C ILE A 28 -9.95 17.86 -3.44
N PRO A 29 -9.77 18.80 -2.49
CA PRO A 29 -8.96 19.99 -2.72
C PRO A 29 -7.53 19.64 -3.15
N GLU A 30 -7.00 20.40 -4.10
CA GLU A 30 -5.66 20.19 -4.69
C GLU A 30 -4.54 20.31 -3.65
N ASP A 31 -4.78 21.08 -2.57
CA ASP A 31 -3.87 21.21 -1.43
C ASP A 31 -3.70 19.90 -0.63
N VAL A 32 -4.64 18.97 -0.77
CA VAL A 32 -4.66 17.70 -0.03
C VAL A 32 -4.11 16.55 -0.89
N ILE A 33 -4.42 16.56 -2.19
CA ILE A 33 -3.96 15.55 -3.15
C ILE A 33 -3.54 16.24 -4.43
N ASP A 34 -2.31 15.96 -4.86
CA ASP A 34 -1.80 16.48 -6.12
C ASP A 34 -2.70 16.03 -7.30
N PRO A 35 -3.27 16.98 -8.06
CA PRO A 35 -4.16 16.67 -9.19
C PRO A 35 -3.52 15.78 -10.25
N SER A 36 -2.18 15.80 -10.38
CA SER A 36 -1.45 14.92 -11.32
C SER A 36 -1.66 13.43 -10.99
N ILE A 37 -1.72 13.07 -9.71
CA ILE A 37 -1.94 11.68 -9.28
C ILE A 37 -3.36 11.21 -9.63
N VAL A 38 -4.34 12.08 -9.43
CA VAL A 38 -5.74 11.79 -9.76
C VAL A 38 -5.91 11.69 -11.26
N ALA A 39 -5.29 12.58 -12.03
CA ALA A 39 -5.31 12.54 -13.48
C ALA A 39 -4.66 11.25 -14.02
N ASP A 40 -3.50 10.86 -13.49
CA ASP A 40 -2.82 9.62 -13.86
C ASP A 40 -3.67 8.38 -13.58
N PHE A 41 -4.41 8.35 -12.47
CA PHE A 41 -5.33 7.26 -12.16
C PHE A 41 -6.57 7.24 -13.07
N MET A 42 -7.16 8.40 -13.34
CA MET A 42 -8.39 8.53 -14.12
C MET A 42 -8.17 8.34 -15.63
N ASN A 43 -6.99 8.69 -16.14
CA ASN A 43 -6.63 8.55 -17.55
C ASN A 43 -6.33 7.10 -17.97
N ARG A 44 -6.26 6.15 -17.02
CA ARG A 44 -6.05 4.72 -17.33
C ARG A 44 -7.40 4.02 -17.53
N PRO A 45 -7.66 3.41 -18.70
CA PRO A 45 -8.91 2.69 -18.94
C PRO A 45 -8.94 1.34 -18.21
N ASP A 46 -7.79 0.68 -18.06
CA ASP A 46 -7.70 -0.68 -17.54
C ASP A 46 -7.56 -0.70 -16.01
N LEU A 47 -8.28 -1.63 -15.37
CA LEU A 47 -8.21 -1.81 -13.91
C LEU A 47 -6.78 -2.17 -13.48
N GLU A 48 -6.07 -3.01 -14.22
CA GLU A 48 -4.71 -3.45 -13.90
C GLU A 48 -3.74 -2.27 -13.77
N LEU A 49 -3.80 -1.32 -14.71
CA LEU A 49 -2.99 -0.11 -14.68
C LEU A 49 -3.37 0.81 -13.52
N LYS A 50 -4.67 0.90 -13.19
CA LYS A 50 -5.12 1.62 -11.99
C LYS A 50 -4.58 1.00 -10.70
N LEU A 51 -4.58 -0.34 -10.61
CA LEU A 51 -4.00 -1.06 -9.48
C LEU A 51 -2.50 -0.84 -9.37
N ALA A 52 -1.78 -0.77 -10.50
CA ALA A 52 -0.36 -0.47 -10.52
C ALA A 52 -0.07 0.95 -9.99
N VAL A 53 -0.86 1.95 -10.39
CA VAL A 53 -0.76 3.33 -9.85
C VAL A 53 -0.97 3.33 -8.33
N VAL A 54 -2.00 2.63 -7.83
CA VAL A 54 -2.22 2.45 -6.38
C VAL A 54 -1.00 1.83 -5.71
N GLY A 55 -0.39 0.80 -6.31
CA GLY A 55 0.85 0.18 -5.82
C GLY A 55 2.01 1.16 -5.70
N THR A 56 2.19 2.06 -6.67
CA THR A 56 3.25 3.10 -6.62
C THR A 56 3.05 4.11 -5.48
N ILE A 57 1.79 4.39 -5.12
CA ILE A 57 1.45 5.26 -3.99
C ILE A 57 1.64 4.53 -2.67
N LEU A 58 1.29 3.25 -2.60
CA LEU A 58 1.44 2.45 -1.37
C LEU A 58 2.89 2.17 -1.01
N TYR A 59 3.79 2.11 -2.00
CA TYR A 59 5.20 1.79 -1.83
C TYR A 59 6.11 2.78 -2.59
N PRO A 60 6.15 4.07 -2.19
CA PRO A 60 7.08 5.05 -2.76
C PRO A 60 8.50 4.75 -2.25
N PRO A 61 9.59 4.90 -3.05
CA PRO A 61 9.87 6.10 -3.85
C PRO A 61 10.46 5.85 -5.26
N HIS A 62 10.65 4.60 -5.70
CA HIS A 62 11.41 4.26 -6.92
C HIS A 62 10.60 3.53 -8.00
N LEU A 63 9.53 2.82 -7.62
CA LEU A 63 8.63 2.14 -8.57
C LEU A 63 8.04 3.10 -9.59
N GLY A 64 7.59 4.27 -9.14
CA GLY A 64 6.97 5.25 -10.02
C GLY A 64 7.89 5.81 -11.11
N VAL A 65 9.18 5.96 -10.79
CA VAL A 65 10.20 6.47 -11.72
C VAL A 65 10.56 5.41 -12.76
N GLN A 66 10.65 4.13 -12.36
CA GLN A 66 11.01 3.03 -13.26
C GLN A 66 9.86 2.56 -14.14
N LEU A 67 8.63 2.69 -13.66
CA LEU A 67 7.45 2.29 -14.40
C LEU A 67 6.96 3.39 -15.36
N SER A 68 7.53 4.60 -15.31
CA SER A 68 7.10 5.75 -16.13
C SER A 68 5.63 6.15 -15.94
N PHE A 69 4.98 5.71 -14.85
CA PHE A 69 3.60 6.07 -14.47
C PHE A 69 3.45 6.36 -12.96
N GLY A 70 4.52 6.82 -12.33
CA GLY A 70 4.58 7.09 -10.90
C GLY A 70 3.94 8.39 -10.45
N ALA A 71 2.96 8.27 -9.56
CA ALA A 71 2.40 9.38 -8.79
C ALA A 71 3.49 10.05 -7.91
N GLN A 72 4.09 11.14 -8.39
CA GLN A 72 4.94 12.01 -7.56
C GLN A 72 4.03 12.74 -6.57
N GLY A 73 4.30 12.63 -5.26
CA GLY A 73 3.49 13.27 -4.21
C GLY A 73 2.53 12.36 -3.42
N GLY A 74 2.54 11.04 -3.67
CA GLY A 74 1.68 10.09 -2.97
C GLY A 74 2.02 9.83 -1.49
N THR A 75 3.02 10.49 -0.89
CA THR A 75 3.51 10.19 0.47
C THR A 75 2.50 10.49 1.57
N VAL A 76 1.68 11.53 1.42
CA VAL A 76 0.60 11.86 2.37
C VAL A 76 -0.49 10.78 2.30
N LEU A 77 -0.89 10.42 1.09
CA LEU A 77 -1.90 9.39 0.85
C LEU A 77 -1.41 8.00 1.32
N MET A 78 -0.14 7.69 1.11
CA MET A 78 0.54 6.52 1.64
C MET A 78 0.46 6.48 3.18
N ALA A 79 0.86 7.57 3.84
CA ALA A 79 0.89 7.65 5.30
C ALA A 79 -0.52 7.51 5.89
N LEU A 80 -1.51 8.16 5.28
CA LEU A 80 -2.91 8.04 5.65
C LEU A 80 -3.42 6.60 5.48
N ALA A 81 -3.22 6.01 4.30
CA ALA A 81 -3.73 4.67 4.00
C ALA A 81 -3.12 3.61 4.90
N TRP A 82 -1.79 3.61 5.06
CA TRP A 82 -1.10 2.66 5.93
C TRP A 82 -1.33 2.94 7.41
N GLY A 83 -1.51 4.20 7.81
CA GLY A 83 -1.92 4.57 9.16
C GLY A 83 -3.29 4.01 9.52
N VAL A 84 -4.28 4.15 8.61
CA VAL A 84 -5.64 3.61 8.80
C VAL A 84 -5.66 2.08 8.73
N GLY A 85 -4.96 1.48 7.78
CA GLY A 85 -4.84 0.02 7.69
C GLY A 85 -4.15 -0.57 8.91
N GLY A 86 -3.08 0.06 9.39
CA GLY A 86 -2.40 -0.28 10.64
C GLY A 86 -3.33 -0.18 11.85
N LEU A 87 -4.12 0.89 11.95
CA LEU A 87 -5.11 1.08 13.01
C LEU A 87 -6.11 -0.09 13.08
N LEU A 88 -6.71 -0.46 11.95
CA LEU A 88 -7.64 -1.59 11.91
C LEU A 88 -6.95 -2.92 12.21
N ALA A 89 -5.72 -3.12 11.73
CA ALA A 89 -4.94 -4.30 12.07
C ALA A 89 -4.71 -4.42 13.58
N GLY A 90 -4.39 -3.30 14.25
CA GLY A 90 -4.23 -3.23 15.70
C GLY A 90 -5.53 -3.41 16.49
N LEU A 91 -6.65 -2.86 16.02
CA LEU A 91 -7.95 -3.06 16.66
C LEU A 91 -8.37 -4.55 16.65
N LEU A 92 -8.03 -5.27 15.59
CA LEU A 92 -8.40 -6.68 15.43
C LEU A 92 -7.41 -7.65 16.09
N SER A 93 -6.16 -7.23 16.30
CA SER A 93 -5.17 -8.03 17.05
C SER A 93 -5.47 -8.09 18.54
N ARG A 94 -6.13 -7.05 19.10
CA ARG A 94 -6.50 -6.90 20.52
C ARG A 94 -5.32 -6.86 21.49
N ASP A 95 -4.13 -6.58 20.97
CA ASP A 95 -2.89 -6.44 21.74
C ASP A 95 -1.94 -5.49 20.99
N ILE A 96 -1.08 -4.78 21.74
CA ILE A 96 -0.10 -3.83 21.18
C ILE A 96 0.93 -4.58 20.34
N VAL A 97 1.54 -5.62 20.91
CA VAL A 97 2.59 -6.39 20.22
C VAL A 97 1.98 -7.09 19.01
N GLY A 98 0.85 -7.77 19.21
CA GLY A 98 0.11 -8.41 18.11
C GLY A 98 -0.34 -7.42 17.03
N GLY A 99 -0.68 -6.17 17.39
CA GLY A 99 -1.14 -5.13 16.47
C GLY A 99 -0.02 -4.56 15.61
N ILE A 100 1.14 -4.30 16.21
CA ILE A 100 2.35 -3.89 15.50
C ILE A 100 2.75 -4.97 14.50
N PHE A 101 2.82 -6.23 14.92
CA PHE A 101 3.14 -7.33 14.01
C PHE A 101 2.09 -7.48 12.91
N ALA A 102 0.79 -7.43 13.23
CA ALA A 102 -0.28 -7.53 12.24
C ALA A 102 -0.13 -6.45 11.14
N ALA A 103 0.18 -5.21 11.54
CA ALA A 103 0.37 -4.09 10.64
C ALA A 103 1.63 -4.23 9.77
N VAL A 104 2.77 -4.63 10.35
CA VAL A 104 4.01 -4.86 9.59
C VAL A 104 3.84 -6.01 8.58
N PHE A 105 3.21 -7.12 8.99
CA PHE A 105 2.93 -8.23 8.07
C PHE A 105 1.99 -7.81 6.94
N ALA A 106 1.05 -6.89 7.18
CA ALA A 106 0.18 -6.37 6.13
C ALA A 106 1.00 -5.60 5.08
N VAL A 107 1.94 -4.77 5.52
CA VAL A 107 2.86 -4.04 4.64
C VAL A 107 3.72 -5.00 3.82
N VAL A 108 4.31 -6.02 4.45
CA VAL A 108 5.19 -6.98 3.78
C VAL A 108 4.41 -7.82 2.75
N ILE A 109 3.22 -8.33 3.11
CA ILE A 109 2.39 -9.11 2.17
C ILE A 109 1.96 -8.21 1.01
N GLY A 110 1.52 -6.98 1.28
CA GLY A 110 1.15 -6.05 0.22
C GLY A 110 2.33 -5.76 -0.73
N ALA A 111 3.56 -5.72 -0.22
CA ALA A 111 4.76 -5.47 -1.01
C ALA A 111 4.96 -6.61 -2.04
N PHE A 112 4.86 -7.86 -1.59
CA PHE A 112 4.89 -9.02 -2.50
C PHE A 112 3.75 -9.02 -3.52
N LEU A 113 2.54 -8.62 -3.11
CA LEU A 113 1.39 -8.55 -4.02
C LEU A 113 1.56 -7.44 -5.07
N THR A 114 2.10 -6.28 -4.69
CA THR A 114 2.41 -5.20 -5.62
C THR A 114 3.50 -5.61 -6.61
N TRP A 115 4.54 -6.30 -6.15
CA TRP A 115 5.56 -6.87 -7.04
C TRP A 115 4.94 -7.83 -8.05
N LEU A 116 4.15 -8.80 -7.60
CA LEU A 116 3.50 -9.79 -8.48
C LEU A 116 2.56 -9.10 -9.48
N LEU A 117 1.75 -8.14 -9.02
CA LEU A 117 0.86 -7.37 -9.88
C LEU A 117 1.62 -6.68 -11.00
N VAL A 118 2.67 -5.93 -10.67
CA VAL A 118 3.47 -5.19 -11.67
C VAL A 118 4.18 -6.15 -12.62
N PHE A 119 4.67 -7.29 -12.12
CA PHE A 119 5.26 -8.33 -12.95
C PHE A 119 4.27 -8.88 -13.98
N PHE A 120 3.06 -9.26 -13.56
CA PHE A 120 2.04 -9.81 -14.47
C PHE A 120 1.51 -8.79 -15.49
N ILE A 121 1.51 -7.51 -15.15
CA ILE A 121 1.20 -6.43 -16.09
C ILE A 121 2.32 -6.26 -17.13
N GLY A 122 3.58 -6.37 -16.69
CA GLY A 122 4.74 -6.15 -17.54
C GLY A 122 5.10 -7.31 -18.48
N THR A 123 4.72 -8.55 -18.14
CA THR A 123 5.05 -9.72 -18.96
C THR A 123 4.07 -10.88 -18.79
N ALA A 124 3.78 -11.58 -19.88
CA ALA A 124 3.04 -12.85 -19.86
C ALA A 124 3.95 -14.07 -19.63
N ASP A 125 5.27 -13.88 -19.68
CA ASP A 125 6.25 -14.97 -19.51
C ASP A 125 6.56 -15.21 -18.02
N ILE A 126 5.87 -16.19 -17.44
CA ILE A 126 6.01 -16.61 -16.03
C ILE A 126 7.43 -17.09 -15.73
N SER A 127 8.18 -17.58 -16.73
CA SER A 127 9.56 -18.04 -16.51
C SER A 127 10.50 -16.92 -16.07
N GLN A 128 10.14 -15.65 -16.34
CA GLN A 128 10.91 -14.47 -15.95
C GLN A 128 10.62 -13.98 -14.52
N ILE A 129 9.79 -14.68 -13.74
CA ILE A 129 9.44 -14.24 -12.38
C ILE A 129 10.65 -14.16 -11.45
N LEU A 130 11.64 -15.03 -11.64
CA LEU A 130 12.95 -14.97 -10.96
C LEU A 130 14.05 -14.40 -11.86
N GLY A 131 13.67 -13.79 -13.00
CA GLY A 131 14.58 -13.08 -13.89
C GLY A 131 15.02 -11.75 -13.30
N ALA A 132 16.16 -11.22 -13.78
CA ALA A 132 16.74 -9.98 -13.28
C ALA A 132 15.77 -8.78 -13.24
N PRO A 133 14.90 -8.53 -14.25
CA PRO A 133 13.95 -7.42 -14.19
C PRO A 133 12.92 -7.55 -13.07
N SER A 134 12.43 -8.78 -12.83
CA SER A 134 11.46 -9.06 -11.77
C SER A 134 12.08 -8.94 -10.38
N LEU A 135 13.31 -9.42 -10.20
CA LEU A 135 14.03 -9.31 -8.93
C LEU A 135 14.39 -7.85 -8.59
N LEU A 136 14.68 -7.03 -9.59
CA LEU A 136 14.84 -5.58 -9.41
C LEU A 136 13.53 -4.94 -8.93
N LEU A 137 12.39 -5.27 -9.55
CA LEU A 137 11.09 -4.79 -9.07
C LEU A 137 10.83 -5.20 -7.61
N LEU A 138 11.14 -6.45 -7.26
CA LEU A 138 11.02 -6.93 -5.88
C LEU A 138 11.91 -6.12 -4.93
N GLN A 139 13.16 -5.84 -5.31
CA GLN A 139 14.06 -5.01 -4.52
C GLN A 139 13.46 -3.62 -4.27
N PHE A 140 12.95 -2.94 -5.31
CA PHE A 140 12.39 -1.60 -5.14
C PHE A 140 11.15 -1.57 -4.26
N VAL A 141 10.29 -2.58 -4.36
CA VAL A 141 9.10 -2.71 -3.52
C VAL A 141 9.49 -2.96 -2.05
N LEU A 142 10.50 -3.80 -1.81
CA LEU A 142 11.00 -4.07 -0.46
C LEU A 142 11.74 -2.87 0.15
N GLU A 143 12.50 -2.11 -0.64
CA GLU A 143 13.10 -0.85 -0.18
C GLU A 143 12.03 0.19 0.13
N GLY A 144 11.01 0.30 -0.73
CA GLY A 144 9.87 1.20 -0.56
C GLY A 144 8.93 0.86 0.59
N MET A 145 9.08 -0.31 1.23
CA MET A 145 8.20 -0.72 2.34
C MET A 145 8.55 -0.04 3.68
N LEU A 146 9.70 0.62 3.80
CA LEU A 146 10.18 1.20 5.06
C LEU A 146 9.21 2.26 5.62
N TYR A 147 8.86 3.27 4.82
CA TYR A 147 7.94 4.33 5.24
C TYR A 147 6.51 3.84 5.49
N PRO A 148 5.92 3.01 4.62
CA PRO A 148 4.68 2.29 4.89
C PRO A 148 4.69 1.54 6.23
N SER A 149 5.79 0.86 6.54
CA SER A 149 5.94 0.12 7.79
C SER A 149 5.86 1.03 9.01
N ILE A 150 6.51 2.20 8.97
CA ILE A 150 6.45 3.18 10.06
C ILE A 150 5.01 3.67 10.27
N ALA A 151 4.32 4.07 9.19
CA ALA A 151 2.93 4.52 9.27
C ALA A 151 1.99 3.42 9.82
N ALA A 152 2.16 2.19 9.33
CA ALA A 152 1.39 1.03 9.77
C ALA A 152 1.67 0.68 11.24
N ILE A 153 2.91 0.79 11.71
CA ILE A 153 3.28 0.57 13.13
C ILE A 153 2.58 1.59 14.02
N ILE A 154 2.58 2.88 13.64
CA ILE A 154 1.90 3.93 14.40
C ILE A 154 0.41 3.62 14.51
N GLY A 155 -0.24 3.27 13.39
CA GLY A 155 -1.63 2.82 13.38
C GLY A 155 -1.84 1.59 14.27
N GLY A 156 -1.03 0.55 14.10
CA GLY A 156 -1.12 -0.71 14.83
C GLY A 156 -0.97 -0.54 16.34
N LEU A 157 -0.07 0.35 16.77
CA LEU A 157 0.11 0.71 18.17
C LEU A 157 -1.14 1.39 18.74
N LEU A 158 -1.70 2.37 18.02
CA LEU A 158 -2.94 3.04 18.42
C LEU A 158 -4.11 2.06 18.51
N GLY A 159 -4.29 1.20 17.50
CA GLY A 159 -5.39 0.23 17.45
C GLY A 159 -5.29 -0.84 18.55
N GLY A 160 -4.07 -1.35 18.78
CA GLY A 160 -3.80 -2.31 19.84
C GLY A 160 -3.97 -1.71 21.24
N ALA A 161 -3.62 -0.43 21.42
CA ALA A 161 -3.82 0.29 22.67
C ALA A 161 -5.31 0.54 23.00
N ILE A 162 -6.15 0.86 22.00
CA ILE A 162 -7.59 1.08 22.17
C ILE A 162 -8.31 -0.20 22.63
N THR A 163 -7.90 -1.35 22.08
CA THR A 163 -8.59 -2.63 22.30
C THR A 163 -8.01 -3.45 23.44
N ARG A 164 -6.93 -2.96 24.06
CA ARG A 164 -6.39 -3.53 25.29
C ARG A 164 -7.46 -3.42 26.37
N LYS A 165 -7.97 -4.59 26.79
CA LYS A 165 -8.80 -4.68 28.00
C LYS A 165 -8.03 -4.05 29.16
N ARG A 166 -8.64 -3.07 29.82
CA ARG A 166 -8.29 -2.72 31.20
C ARG A 166 -8.62 -3.90 32.11
#